data_AF-A0A355D818-F1
#
_entry.id   AF-A0A355D818-F1
#
_cell.length_a   1.000
_cell.length_b   1.000
_cell.length_c   1.000
_cell.angle_alpha   90.00
_cell.angle_beta   90.00
_cell.angle_gamma   90.00
#
_symmetry.space_group_name_H-M   'P 1'
#
loop_
_entity.id
_entity.type
_entity.pdbx_description
1 polymer ?
#
loop_
_entity_poly.entity_id
_entity_poly.type
_entity_poly.pdbx_seq_one_letter_code
_entity_poly.pdbx_strand_id
1 'polypeptide(L)' 'MLSSVCGCKGVSLKTVVDAVKNGANTVEKVGEITGTGTGEGCGRCKVLIANIIELGR' A
#
# COMPACT_ATOMS: atom_id res chain seq x y z
N MET A 1 -3.93 -5.97 -15.39
CA MET A 1 -2.84 -5.54 -14.46
C MET A 1 -3.42 -4.55 -13.48
N LEU A 2 -3.23 -4.75 -12.18
CA LEU A 2 -3.71 -3.80 -11.18
C LEU A 2 -2.79 -2.56 -11.19
N SER A 3 -3.21 -1.50 -11.87
CA SER A 3 -2.37 -0.31 -12.05
C SER A 3 -2.29 0.57 -10.80
N SER A 4 -3.34 0.55 -9.97
CA SER A 4 -3.45 1.39 -8.78
C SER A 4 -3.91 0.57 -7.56
N VAL A 5 -3.28 0.84 -6.41
CA VAL A 5 -3.66 0.31 -5.09
C VAL A 5 -4.55 1.28 -4.33
N CYS A 6 -4.35 2.59 -4.52
CA CYS A 6 -5.19 3.62 -3.89
C CYS A 6 -5.69 4.62 -4.92
N GLY A 7 -6.98 4.54 -5.27
CA GLY A 7 -7.61 5.49 -6.18
C GLY A 7 -7.73 6.91 -5.62
N CYS A 8 -7.86 7.08 -4.29
CA CYS A 8 -7.96 8.41 -3.67
C CYS A 8 -6.69 9.23 -3.79
N LYS A 9 -5.52 8.56 -3.76
CA LYS A 9 -4.20 9.20 -3.76
C LYS A 9 -3.37 8.85 -5.00
N GLY A 10 -3.95 8.13 -5.96
CA GLY A 10 -3.26 7.71 -7.19
C GLY A 10 -2.07 6.77 -6.97
N VAL A 11 -1.99 6.06 -5.84
CA VAL A 11 -0.83 5.21 -5.52
C VAL A 11 -0.87 3.94 -6.36
N SER A 12 0.25 3.62 -7.00
CA SER A 12 0.41 2.45 -7.86
C SER A 12 0.76 1.18 -7.09
N LEU A 13 0.50 0.01 -7.70
CA LEU A 13 0.95 -1.27 -7.14
C LEU A 13 2.47 -1.31 -6.96
N LYS A 14 3.23 -0.82 -7.95
CA LYS A 14 4.69 -0.76 -7.90
C LYS A 14 5.19 0.01 -6.68
N THR A 15 4.58 1.17 -6.38
CA THR A 15 4.95 1.99 -5.22
C THR A 15 4.81 1.21 -3.91
N VAL A 16 3.73 0.44 -3.76
CA VAL A 16 3.49 -0.38 -2.56
C VAL A 16 4.45 -1.56 -2.49
N VAL A 17 4.65 -2.27 -3.60
CA VAL A 17 5.62 -3.36 -3.72
C VAL A 17 7.03 -2.90 -3.34
N ASP A 18 7.47 -1.76 -3.88
CA ASP A 18 8.78 -1.20 -3.58
C ASP A 18 8.91 -0.88 -2.08
N ALA A 19 7.86 -0.32 -1.45
CA ALA A 19 7.86 -0.07 -0.01
C ALA A 19 8.00 -1.37 0.81
N VAL A 20 7.28 -2.44 0.42
CA VAL A 20 7.38 -3.74 1.09
C VAL A 20 8.78 -4.33 0.95
N LYS A 21 9.38 -4.27 -0.25
CA LYS A 21 10.76 -4.72 -0.50
C LYS A 21 11.81 -3.92 0.27
N ASN A 22 11.53 -2.66 0.59
CA ASN A 22 12.36 -1.82 1.44
C ASN A 22 12.14 -2.06 2.95
N GLY A 23 11.38 -3.11 3.33
CA GLY A 23 11.22 -3.52 4.73
C GLY A 23 9.96 -2.97 5.43
N ALA A 24 8.97 -2.50 4.66
CA ALA A 24 7.66 -2.19 5.20
C ALA A 24 6.82 -3.47 5.33
N ASN A 25 6.60 -3.91 6.58
CA ASN A 25 5.92 -5.16 6.89
C ASN A 25 4.55 -4.96 7.59
N THR A 26 4.05 -3.72 7.66
CA THR A 26 2.73 -3.40 8.19
C THR A 26 2.02 -2.39 7.29
N VAL A 27 0.69 -2.38 7.32
CA VAL A 27 -0.12 -1.42 6.53
C VAL A 27 0.21 0.02 6.92
N GLU A 28 0.41 0.28 8.21
CA GLU A 28 0.85 1.60 8.70
C GLU A 28 2.19 2.00 8.13
N LYS A 29 3.21 1.13 8.19
CA LYS A 29 4.55 1.46 7.69
C LYS A 29 4.59 1.65 6.18
N VAL A 30 3.85 0.83 5.44
CA VAL A 30 3.64 1.06 4.00
C VAL A 30 2.97 2.41 3.79
N GLY A 31 1.98 2.75 4.62
CA GLY A 31 1.25 4.00 4.49
C GLY A 31 2.02 5.25 4.84
N GLU A 32 2.96 5.18 5.78
CA GLU A 32 3.90 6.26 6.07
C GLU A 32 4.84 6.52 4.88
N ILE A 33 5.29 5.45 4.21
CA ILE A 33 6.21 5.55 3.06
C ILE A 33 5.48 6.02 1.79
N THR A 34 4.29 5.49 1.55
CA THR A 34 3.55 5.67 0.28
C THR A 34 2.43 6.71 0.36
N GLY A 35 2.18 7.24 1.57
CA GLY A 35 1.10 8.18 1.85
C GLY A 35 -0.31 7.58 1.78
N THR A 36 -0.51 6.27 1.65
CA THR A 36 -1.84 5.63 1.52
C THR A 36 -2.17 4.70 2.68
N GLY A 37 -3.44 4.42 2.96
CA GLY A 37 -3.79 3.49 4.03
C GLY A 37 -3.53 4.05 5.43
N THR A 38 -3.12 5.32 5.54
CA THR A 38 -3.17 6.10 6.77
C THR A 38 -4.61 6.54 7.06
N GLY A 39 -4.89 7.01 8.28
CA GLY A 39 -6.25 7.40 8.72
C GLY A 39 -6.94 8.48 7.87
N GLU A 40 -6.22 9.14 6.96
CA GLU A 40 -6.74 10.11 6.01
C GLU A 40 -7.08 9.44 4.66
N GLY A 41 -8.38 9.18 4.42
CA GLY A 41 -8.93 8.67 3.16
C GLY A 41 -10.07 7.66 3.34
N CYS A 42 -10.48 6.99 2.25
CA CYS A 42 -11.59 6.01 2.30
C CYS A 42 -11.23 4.64 2.90
N GLY A 43 -9.94 4.39 3.19
CA GLY A 43 -9.45 3.17 3.84
C GLY A 43 -9.49 1.86 3.02
N ARG A 44 -10.13 1.84 1.84
CA ARG A 44 -10.32 0.62 1.02
C ARG A 44 -9.02 -0.06 0.59
N CYS A 45 -7.95 0.72 0.40
CA CYS A 45 -6.64 0.21 0.01
C CYS A 45 -5.93 -0.59 1.12
N LYS A 46 -6.34 -0.46 2.39
CA LYS A 46 -5.70 -1.16 3.53
C LYS A 46 -5.73 -2.69 3.36
N VAL A 47 -6.84 -3.25 2.90
CA VAL A 47 -6.99 -4.69 2.65
C VAL A 47 -6.07 -5.16 1.53
N LEU A 48 -5.95 -4.37 0.46
CA LEU A 48 -5.03 -4.67 -0.65
C LEU A 48 -3.58 -4.63 -0.21
N ILE A 49 -3.19 -3.61 0.57
CA ILE A 49 -1.84 -3.47 1.11
C ILE A 49 -1.50 -4.67 2.01
N ALA A 50 -2.41 -5.08 2.91
CA ALA A 50 -2.23 -6.24 3.76
C ALA A 50 -1.97 -7.52 2.94
N ASN A 51 -2.74 -7.75 1.86
CA ASN A 51 -2.52 -8.88 0.96
C ASN A 51 -1.13 -8.83 0.29
N ILE A 52 -0.69 -7.65 -0.16
CA ILE A 52 0.63 -7.50 -0.79
C ILE A 52 1.76 -7.84 0.19
N ILE A 53 1.64 -7.38 1.44
CA ILE A 53 2.58 -7.70 2.53
C ILE A 53 2.59 -9.20 2.79
N GLU A 54 1.43 -9.84 2.93
CA GLU A 54 1.31 -11.28 3.21
C GLU A 54 1.89 -12.14 2.08
N LEU A 55 1.73 -11.70 0.83
CA LEU A 55 2.27 -12.36 -0.35
C LEU A 55 3.77 -12.11 -0.56
N GLY A 56 4.37 -11.17 0.18
CA GLY A 56 5.80 -10.87 0.15
C GLY A 56 6.33 -10.39 -1.22
N ARG A 57 5.49 -9.77 -2.05
CA ARG A 57 5.81 -9.47 -3.46
C ARG A 57 5.57 -8.04 -3.86
#